data_AF-A0A644YVQ4-F1
#
_entry.id   AF-A0A644YVQ4-F1
#
_cell.length_a   1.000
_cell.length_b   1.000
_cell.length_c   1.000
_cell.angle_alpha   90.00
_cell.angle_beta   90.00
_cell.angle_gamma   90.00
#
_symmetry.space_group_name_H-M   'P 1'
#
loop_
_entity.id
_entity.type
_entity.pdbx_description
1 polymer ?
#
loop_
_entity_poly.entity_id
_entity_poly.type
_entity_poly.pdbx_seq_one_letter_code
_entity_poly.pdbx_strand_id
1 'polypeptide(L)' 'MEQRIRRTAMVGMINLANLGIEDYMNEIFIEYSNGIYNFEQIKIEMDYIRGKSKKRGKVNLKKFIDGLVFYSNSY' A
#
# COMPACT_ATOMS: atom_id res chain seq x y z
N MET A 1 -17.01 -1.80 11.36
CA MET A 1 -16.75 -1.62 9.91
C MET A 1 -15.30 -1.22 9.64
N GLU A 2 -14.75 -0.27 10.41
CA GLU A 2 -13.35 0.19 10.30
C GLU A 2 -12.30 -0.93 10.22
N GLN A 3 -12.36 -1.93 11.11
CA GLN A 3 -11.40 -3.04 11.09
C GLN A 3 -11.46 -3.88 9.81
N ARG A 4 -12.65 -4.05 9.21
CA ARG A 4 -12.80 -4.77 7.94
C ARG A 4 -12.13 -4.00 6.80
N ILE A 5 -12.28 -2.67 6.79
CA ILE A 5 -11.61 -1.80 5.81
C ILE A 5 -10.10 -1.88 6.01
N ARG A 6 -9.61 -1.78 7.25
CA ARG A 6 -8.17 -1.89 7.56
C ARG A 6 -7.57 -3.21 7.11
N ARG A 7 -8.28 -4.33 7.30
CA ARG A 7 -7.84 -5.66 6.81
C ARG A 7 -7.75 -5.69 5.29
N THR A 8 -8.76 -5.17 4.60
CA THR A 8 -8.78 -5.12 3.13
C THR A 8 -7.66 -4.22 2.58
N ALA A 9 -7.48 -3.05 3.16
CA ALA A 9 -6.41 -2.13 2.81
C ALA A 9 -5.02 -2.75 3.05
N MET A 10 -4.87 -3.59 4.08
CA MET A 10 -3.63 -4.34 4.32
C MET A 10 -3.36 -5.35 3.21
N VAL A 11 -4.38 -6.06 2.72
CA VAL A 11 -4.24 -6.99 1.57
C VAL A 11 -3.77 -6.23 0.33
N GLY A 12 -4.36 -5.07 0.05
CA GLY A 12 -3.91 -4.21 -1.05
C GLY A 12 -2.46 -3.76 -0.92
N MET A 13 -2.02 -3.37 0.29
CA MET A 13 -0.63 -3.02 0.58
C MET A 13 0.33 -4.19 0.34
N ILE A 14 -0.03 -5.40 0.75
CA ILE A 14 0.79 -6.61 0.54
C ILE A 14 0.94 -6.90 -0.96
N ASN A 15 -0.16 -6.84 -1.71
CA ASN A 15 -0.14 -7.06 -3.16
C ASN A 15 0.72 -6.00 -3.87
N LEU A 16 0.58 -4.74 -3.48
CA LEU A 16 1.36 -3.64 -4.04
C LEU A 16 2.86 -3.77 -3.69
N ALA A 17 3.19 -4.22 -2.48
CA ALA A 17 4.56 -4.51 -2.09
C ALA A 17 5.16 -5.66 -2.90
N ASN A 18 4.41 -6.75 -3.15
CA ASN A 18 4.85 -7.82 -4.05
C ASN A 18 5.07 -7.31 -5.48
N LEU A 19 4.15 -6.50 -6.00
CA LEU A 19 4.29 -5.88 -7.32
C LEU A 19 5.57 -5.05 -7.43
N GLY A 20 5.85 -4.18 -6.45
CA GLY A 20 7.08 -3.39 -6.44
C GLY A 20 8.36 -4.20 -6.19
N ILE A 21 8.26 -5.40 -5.60
CA ILE A 21 9.41 -6.32 -5.50
C ILE A 21 9.73 -6.92 -6.86
N GLU A 22 8.70 -7.32 -7.61
CA GLU A 22 8.83 -7.91 -8.94
C GLU A 22 9.25 -6.87 -9.99
N ASP A 23 8.56 -5.73 -10.02
CA ASP A 23 8.79 -4.62 -10.94
C ASP A 23 8.60 -3.28 -10.22
N TYR A 24 9.72 -2.70 -9.80
CA TYR A 24 9.73 -1.41 -9.10
C TYR A 24 9.41 -0.22 -10.02
N MET A 25 9.51 -0.40 -11.34
CA MET A 25 9.19 0.63 -12.33
C MET A 25 7.73 0.54 -12.82
N ASN A 26 6.97 -0.43 -12.30
CA ASN A 26 5.57 -0.59 -12.64
C ASN A 26 4.76 0.68 -12.31
N GLU A 27 4.00 1.19 -13.28
CA GLU A 27 3.26 2.44 -13.14
C GLU A 27 2.22 2.39 -12.01
N ILE A 28 1.52 1.26 -11.86
CA ILE A 28 0.54 1.04 -10.79
C ILE A 28 1.22 1.08 -9.41
N PHE A 29 2.41 0.50 -9.30
CA PHE A 29 3.21 0.57 -8.07
C PHE A 29 3.62 2.00 -7.76
N ILE A 30 4.22 2.71 -8.71
CA ILE A 30 4.69 4.09 -8.53
C ILE A 30 3.54 5.00 -8.09
N GLU A 31 2.40 4.87 -8.77
CA GLU A 31 1.23 5.68 -8.54
C GLU A 31 0.59 5.40 -7.16
N TYR A 32 0.17 4.16 -6.90
CA TYR A 32 -0.61 3.86 -5.70
C TYR A 32 0.20 3.76 -4.42
N SER A 33 1.51 3.52 -4.52
CA SER A 33 2.38 3.50 -3.33
C SER A 33 2.48 4.87 -2.66
N ASN A 34 2.31 5.96 -3.45
CA ASN A 34 2.33 7.34 -2.95
C ASN A 34 0.93 7.95 -2.84
N GLY A 35 0.05 7.69 -3.82
CA GLY A 35 -1.29 8.26 -3.91
C GLY A 35 -2.25 7.69 -2.87
N ILE A 36 -2.34 6.35 -2.79
CA ILE A 36 -3.28 5.66 -1.89
C ILE A 36 -2.59 5.29 -0.57
N TYR A 37 -1.33 4.84 -0.63
CA TYR A 37 -0.58 4.37 0.53
C TYR A 37 0.53 5.33 0.97
N ASN A 38 1.18 5.02 2.08
CA ASN A 38 2.46 5.64 2.43
C ASN A 38 3.58 4.74 1.88
N PHE A 39 4.39 5.29 0.98
CA PHE A 39 5.48 4.59 0.33
C PHE A 39 6.50 3.99 1.34
N GLU A 40 6.79 4.68 2.44
CA GLU A 40 7.66 4.14 3.50
C GLU A 40 7.06 2.86 4.12
N GLN A 41 5.75 2.83 4.33
CA GLN A 41 5.07 1.65 4.87
C GLN A 41 5.03 0.50 3.86
N ILE A 42 4.91 0.81 2.56
CA ILE A 42 5.10 -0.17 1.49
C ILE A 42 6.52 -0.73 1.54
N LYS A 43 7.55 0.11 1.69
CA LYS A 43 8.94 -0.35 1.75
C LYS A 43 9.22 -1.27 2.94
N ILE A 44 8.68 -0.94 4.12
CA ILE A 44 8.75 -1.81 5.29
C ILE A 44 8.10 -3.17 5.00
N GLU A 45 6.95 -3.17 4.33
CA GLU A 45 6.26 -4.38 3.93
C GLU A 45 7.06 -5.20 2.90
N MET A 46 7.71 -4.55 1.93
CA MET A 46 8.60 -5.20 0.98
C MET A 46 9.79 -5.86 1.68
N ASP A 47 10.41 -5.16 2.64
CA ASP A 47 11.54 -5.69 3.41
C ASP A 47 11.12 -6.87 4.30
N TYR A 48 9.89 -6.84 4.83
CA TYR A 48 9.30 -7.99 5.52
C TYR A 48 9.15 -9.20 4.59
N ILE A 49 8.54 -9.01 3.41
CA ILE A 49 8.31 -10.08 2.43
C ILE A 49 9.63 -10.71 2.00
N ARG A 50 10.69 -9.90 1.84
CA ARG A 50 12.04 -10.34 1.48
C ARG A 50 12.85 -10.91 2.66
N GLY A 51 12.28 -10.98 3.86
CA GLY A 51 12.95 -11.50 5.05
C GLY A 51 14.06 -10.60 5.63
N LYS A 52 14.16 -9.35 5.18
CA LYS A 52 15.14 -8.36 5.68
C LYS A 52 14.74 -7.76 7.03
N SER A 53 13.46 -7.79 7.36
CA SER A 53 12.90 -7.23 8.58
C SER A 53 11.79 -8.11 9.14
N LYS A 54 11.61 -8.10 10.46
CA LYS A 54 10.45 -8.73 11.12
C LYS A 54 9.26 -7.78 11.28
N LYS A 55 9.40 -6.52 10.87
CA LYS A 55 8.36 -5.48 11.01
C LYS A 55 7.49 -5.44 9.76
N ARG A 56 6.16 -5.48 9.94
CA ARG A 56 5.17 -5.30 8.87
C ARG A 56 4.88 -3.81 8.62
N GLY A 57 4.50 -3.49 7.40
CA GLY A 57 3.95 -2.17 7.07
C GLY A 57 2.63 -1.93 7.79
N LYS A 58 2.28 -0.66 8.00
CA LYS A 58 1.01 -0.25 8.61
C LYS A 58 0.22 0.63 7.65
N VAL A 59 -1.07 0.31 7.52
CA VAL A 59 -2.01 1.15 6.79
C VAL A 59 -2.45 2.34 7.65
N ASN A 60 -2.23 3.55 7.12
CA ASN A 60 -2.94 4.74 7.58
C ASN A 60 -4.32 4.77 6.90
N LEU A 61 -5.36 4.49 7.68
CA LEU A 61 -6.72 4.34 7.15
C LEU A 61 -7.28 5.65 6.58
N LYS A 62 -6.95 6.79 7.20
CA LYS A 62 -7.40 8.10 6.72
C LYS A 62 -6.80 8.39 5.34
N LYS A 63 -5.47 8.29 5.20
CA LYS A 63 -4.79 8.47 3.91
C LYS A 63 -5.35 7.53 2.83
N PHE A 64 -5.56 6.27 3.19
CA PHE A 64 -6.11 5.27 2.26
C PHE A 64 -7.49 5.68 1.73
N ILE A 65 -8.41 6.09 2.60
CA ILE A 65 -9.76 6.53 2.21
C ILE A 65 -9.69 7.83 1.42
N ASP A 66 -8.91 8.81 1.87
CA ASP A 66 -8.74 10.10 1.18
C ASP A 66 -8.20 9.89 -0.25
N GLY A 67 -7.22 8.99 -0.41
CA GLY A 67 -6.69 8.60 -1.71
C GLY A 67 -7.76 7.94 -2.61
N LEU A 68 -8.55 7.00 -2.08
CA LEU A 68 -9.64 6.39 -2.84
C LEU A 68 -10.67 7.43 -3.31
N VAL A 69 -11.05 8.37 -2.45
CA VAL A 69 -11.98 9.46 -2.79
C VAL A 69 -11.41 10.39 -3.85
N PHE A 70 -10.11 10.71 -3.76
CA PHE A 70 -9.43 11.50 -4.79
C PHE A 70 -9.52 10.81 -6.16
N TYR A 71 -9.24 9.51 -6.22
CA TYR A 71 -9.32 8.73 -7.46
C TYR A 71 -10.76 8.57 -7.96
N SER A 72 -11.75 8.39 -7.09
CA SER A 72 -13.15 8.25 -7.52
C SER A 72 -13.74 9.52 -8.13
N ASN A 73 -13.20 10.70 -7.78
CA ASN A 73 -13.66 11.99 -8.30
C ASN A 73 -12.84 12.48 -9.50
N SER A 74 -11.72 11.81 -9.80
CA SER A 74 -10.83 12.15 -10.91
C SER A 74 -11.18 11.40 -12.20
N TYR A 75 -12.27 10.62 -12.19
CA TYR A 75 -12.94 9.97 -13.31
C TYR A 75 -14.37 10.50 -13.42
#